data_AF-A0A349DRB9-F1
#
_entry.id   AF-A0A349DRB9-F1
#
_cell.length_a   1.000
_cell.length_b   1.000
_cell.length_c   1.000
_cell.angle_alpha   90.00
_cell.angle_beta   90.00
_cell.angle_gamma   90.00
#
_symmetry.space_group_name_H-M   'P 1'
#
loop_
_entity.id
_entity.type
_entity.pdbx_description
1 polymer ?
#
loop_
_entity_poly.entity_id
_entity_poly.type
_entity_poly.pdbx_seq_one_letter_code
_entity_poly.pdbx_strand_id
1 'polypeptide(L)'
;VGYSFYHIYHIPGVGRFASGYVLFPFMFGIGMIFYNSRNIIGWLLLIGSLVILIAGVISSVQLRLQHMTMFQLMTILVLMIGGLGLFLSSLRSFRKGN
;
A
#
# COMPACT_ATOMS: atom_id res chain seq x y z
N VAL A 1 -37.54 22.03 4.38
CA VAL A 1 -36.77 20.91 4.97
C VAL A 1 -35.65 20.56 4.01
N GLY A 2 -34.50 21.25 4.14
CA GLY A 2 -33.32 21.01 3.31
C GLY A 2 -32.37 20.09 4.07
N TYR A 3 -32.36 18.81 3.73
CA TYR A 3 -31.35 17.89 4.23
C TYR A 3 -30.00 18.27 3.57
N SER A 4 -29.19 19.03 4.29
CA SER A 4 -27.82 19.31 3.90
C SER A 4 -27.02 18.01 3.90
N PHE A 5 -26.93 17.37 2.73
CA PHE A 5 -26.11 16.18 2.46
C PHE A 5 -24.60 16.39 2.60
N TYR A 6 -24.18 17.61 2.94
CA TYR A 6 -22.79 18.01 3.07
C TYR A 6 -22.13 17.52 4.37
N HIS A 7 -22.89 16.93 5.30
CA HIS A 7 -22.37 16.43 6.59
C HIS A 7 -21.87 14.97 6.55
N ILE A 8 -21.99 14.26 5.42
CA ILE A 8 -21.59 12.85 5.32
C ILE A 8 -20.11 12.70 4.94
N TYR A 9 -19.52 13.73 4.32
CA TYR A 9 -18.10 13.73 3.93
C TYR A 9 -17.15 14.06 5.10
N HIS A 10 -17.69 14.42 6.27
CA HIS A 10 -16.94 14.77 7.48
C HIS A 10 -16.99 13.66 8.54
N ILE A 11 -17.46 12.46 8.18
CA ILE A 11 -17.34 11.30 9.06
C ILE A 11 -15.84 10.93 9.14
N PRO A 12 -15.19 11.12 10.30
CA PRO A 12 -13.79 10.77 10.46
C PRO A 12 -13.68 9.24 10.38
N GLY A 13 -13.14 8.72 9.28
CA GLY A 13 -12.93 7.28 9.08
C GLY A 13 -13.35 6.73 7.72
N VAL A 14 -14.19 7.44 6.95
CA VAL A 14 -14.70 6.90 5.66
C VAL A 14 -13.89 7.40 4.45
N GLY A 15 -13.16 8.52 4.58
CA GLY A 15 -12.40 9.12 3.47
C GLY A 15 -11.00 8.57 3.21
N ARG A 16 -10.45 7.73 4.11
CA ARG A 16 -9.07 7.20 4.00
C ARG A 16 -8.98 5.80 4.60
N PHE A 17 -9.60 4.82 3.97
CA PHE A 17 -9.42 3.40 4.33
C PHE A 17 -7.94 2.94 4.29
N ALA A 18 -7.06 3.70 3.64
CA ALA A 18 -5.63 3.43 3.59
C ALA A 18 -4.81 3.99 4.78
N SER A 19 -5.43 4.69 5.73
CA SER A 19 -4.73 5.36 6.84
C SER A 19 -4.68 4.49 8.09
N GLY A 20 -3.69 3.59 8.23
CA GLY A 20 -3.34 2.90 9.49
C GLY A 20 -4.37 1.90 10.06
N TYR A 21 -5.67 2.04 9.77
CA TYR A 21 -6.75 1.20 10.26
C TYR A 21 -6.68 -0.25 9.74
N VAL A 22 -6.01 -0.47 8.60
CA VAL A 22 -5.68 -1.79 8.06
C VAL A 22 -4.77 -2.60 9.00
N LEU A 23 -4.00 -1.93 9.87
CA LEU A 23 -3.14 -2.61 10.84
C LEU A 23 -3.96 -3.33 11.93
N PHE A 24 -5.16 -2.86 12.26
CA PHE A 24 -6.04 -3.50 13.24
C PHE A 24 -6.44 -4.93 12.86
N PRO A 25 -7.09 -5.19 11.71
CA PRO A 25 -7.44 -6.56 11.30
C PRO A 25 -6.21 -7.43 11.07
N PHE A 26 -5.08 -6.84 10.65
CA PHE A 26 -3.81 -7.56 10.53
C PHE A 26 -3.26 -8.04 11.89
N MET A 27 -3.24 -7.17 12.91
CA MET A 27 -2.86 -7.53 14.28
C MET A 27 -3.77 -8.62 14.86
N PHE A 28 -5.09 -8.52 14.64
CA PHE A 28 -6.03 -9.56 15.05
C PHE A 28 -5.80 -10.89 14.32
N GLY A 29 -5.49 -10.85 13.01
CA GLY A 29 -5.17 -12.05 12.22
C GLY A 29 -3.94 -12.79 12.76
N ILE A 30 -2.86 -12.06 13.08
CA ILE A 30 -1.65 -12.64 13.69
C ILE A 30 -1.95 -13.20 15.08
N GLY A 31 -2.66 -12.45 15.92
CA GLY A 31 -3.03 -12.88 17.28
C GLY A 31 -3.87 -14.15 17.30
N MET A 32 -4.80 -14.32 16.34
CA MET A 32 -5.64 -15.52 16.25
C MET A 32 -4.88 -16.75 15.77
N ILE A 33 -3.95 -16.62 14.81
CA ILE A 33 -3.10 -17.73 14.37
C ILE A 33 -2.17 -18.20 15.48
N PHE A 34 -1.67 -17.26 16.28
CA PHE A 34 -0.79 -17.60 17.41
C PHE A 34 -1.53 -18.38 18.52
N TYR A 35 -2.84 -18.18 18.69
CA TYR A 35 -3.66 -18.90 19.67
C TYR A 35 -4.06 -20.31 19.19
N ASN A 36 -4.28 -20.49 17.88
CA ASN A 36 -4.55 -21.79 17.28
C ASN A 36 -4.13 -21.80 15.80
N SER A 37 -2.94 -22.34 15.51
CA SER A 37 -2.36 -22.35 14.17
C SER A 37 -3.12 -23.20 13.15
N ARG A 38 -4.06 -24.04 13.58
CA ARG A 38 -4.93 -24.84 12.69
C ARG A 38 -6.24 -24.14 12.33
N ASN A 39 -6.53 -22.95 12.85
CA ASN A 39 -7.81 -22.29 12.60
C ASN A 39 -7.86 -21.69 11.19
N ILE A 40 -8.68 -22.28 10.31
CA ILE A 40 -8.94 -21.81 8.93
C ILE A 40 -9.33 -20.32 8.91
N ILE A 41 -10.08 -19.86 9.92
CA ILE A 41 -10.56 -18.47 10.01
C ILE A 41 -9.41 -17.49 10.26
N GLY A 42 -8.44 -17.88 11.10
CA GLY A 42 -7.24 -17.08 11.36
C GLY A 42 -6.35 -16.97 10.12
N TRP A 43 -6.19 -18.07 9.38
CA TRP A 43 -5.42 -18.10 8.14
C TRP A 43 -6.06 -17.22 7.04
N LEU A 44 -7.38 -17.28 6.89
CA LEU A 44 -8.14 -16.42 5.98
C LEU A 44 -8.05 -14.94 6.38
N LEU A 45 -8.10 -14.62 7.68
CA LEU A 45 -7.93 -13.27 8.21
C LEU A 45 -6.52 -12.71 7.95
N LEU A 46 -5.48 -13.52 8.13
CA LEU A 46 -4.11 -13.07 7.87
C LEU A 46 -3.88 -12.79 6.39
N ILE A 47 -4.29 -13.68 5.49
CA ILE A 47 -4.13 -13.47 4.05
C ILE A 47 -5.04 -12.35 3.56
N GLY A 48 -6.30 -12.30 4.01
CA GLY A 48 -7.22 -11.23 3.67
C GLY A 48 -6.71 -9.86 4.09
N SER A 49 -6.20 -9.73 5.32
CA SER A 49 -5.62 -8.48 5.81
C SER A 49 -4.32 -8.12 5.09
N LEU A 50 -3.47 -9.09 4.73
CA LEU A 50 -2.25 -8.85 3.96
C LEU A 50 -2.55 -8.33 2.55
N VAL A 51 -3.53 -8.93 1.85
CA VAL A 51 -3.95 -8.49 0.51
C VAL A 51 -4.55 -7.09 0.55
N ILE A 52 -5.44 -6.83 1.50
CA ILE A 52 -6.05 -5.51 1.71
C ILE A 52 -4.99 -4.48 2.10
N LEU A 53 -3.95 -4.87 2.84
CA LEU A 53 -2.84 -3.99 3.19
C LEU A 53 -2.01 -3.60 1.98
N ILE A 54 -1.62 -4.55 1.14
CA ILE A 54 -0.87 -4.26 -0.07
C ILE A 54 -1.70 -3.35 -0.99
N ALA A 55 -2.98 -3.68 -1.21
CA ALA A 55 -3.88 -2.87 -2.01
C ALA A 55 -4.10 -1.45 -1.42
N GLY A 56 -4.24 -1.36 -0.09
CA GLY A 56 -4.42 -0.11 0.63
C GLY A 56 -3.18 0.78 0.57
N VAL A 57 -1.99 0.21 0.73
CA VAL A 57 -0.72 0.94 0.60
C VAL A 57 -0.56 1.47 -0.82
N ILE A 58 -0.79 0.65 -1.85
CA ILE A 58 -0.74 1.09 -3.25
C ILE A 58 -1.75 2.23 -3.50
N SER A 59 -2.98 2.09 -2.99
CA SER A 59 -4.02 3.12 -3.12
C SER A 59 -3.70 4.41 -2.34
N SER A 60 -2.85 4.35 -1.30
CA SER A 60 -2.40 5.50 -0.53
C SER A 60 -1.34 6.34 -1.25
N VAL A 61 -0.66 5.76 -2.25
CA VAL A 61 0.40 6.46 -2.98
C VAL A 61 -0.21 7.58 -3.80
N GLN A 62 -0.07 8.81 -3.31
CA GLN A 62 -0.54 10.02 -3.99
C GLN A 62 0.61 10.64 -4.78
N LEU A 63 0.62 10.40 -6.09
CA LEU A 63 1.54 11.08 -7.01
C LEU A 63 1.07 12.51 -7.22
N ARG A 64 1.64 13.45 -6.45
CA ARG A 64 1.36 14.88 -6.60
C ARG A 64 2.37 15.48 -7.56
N LEU A 65 1.92 15.79 -8.77
CA LEU A 65 2.67 16.57 -9.75
C LEU A 65 2.54 18.04 -9.37
N GLN A 66 3.37 18.48 -8.42
CA GLN A 66 3.47 19.90 -8.07
C GLN A 66 4.46 20.58 -9.03
N HIS A 67 4.36 21.90 -9.17
CA HIS A 67 5.37 22.67 -9.91
C HIS A 67 6.74 22.49 -9.25
N MET A 68 7.64 21.80 -9.95
CA MET A 68 9.00 21.50 -9.53
C MET A 68 9.99 22.24 -10.42
N THR A 69 11.18 22.52 -9.89
CA THR A 69 12.28 23.07 -10.70
C THR A 69 12.78 22.02 -11.70
N MET A 70 13.33 22.46 -12.83
CA MET A 70 13.88 21.58 -13.87
C MET A 70 14.97 20.64 -13.31
N PHE A 71 15.77 21.12 -12.36
CA PHE A 71 16.78 20.32 -11.68
C PHE A 71 16.16 19.13 -10.93
N GLN A 72 15.15 19.38 -10.10
CA GLN A 72 14.46 18.34 -9.34
C GLN A 72 13.77 17.32 -10.25
N LEU A 73 13.16 17.78 -11.34
CA LEU A 73 12.55 16.90 -12.35
C LEU A 73 13.59 15.98 -12.98
N MET A 74 14.74 16.54 -13.40
CA MET A 74 15.84 15.76 -13.96
C MET A 74 16.41 14.76 -12.94
N THR A 75 16.55 15.15 -11.67
CA THR A 75 16.99 14.22 -10.60
C THR A 75 16.03 13.05 -10.44
N ILE A 76 14.72 13.31 -10.34
CA ILE A 76 13.70 12.25 -10.28
C ILE A 76 13.76 11.36 -11.51
N LEU A 77 13.92 11.93 -12.70
CA LEU A 77 13.96 11.18 -13.96
C LEU A 77 15.18 10.26 -14.04
N VAL A 78 16.36 10.77 -13.69
CA VAL A 78 17.61 9.98 -13.63
C VAL A 78 17.51 8.88 -12.57
N LEU A 79 16.97 9.17 -11.39
CA LEU A 79 16.75 8.16 -10.34
C LEU A 79 15.74 7.09 -10.76
N MET A 80 14.65 7.48 -11.44
CA MET A 80 13.63 6.54 -11.93
C MET A 80 14.23 5.60 -12.97
N ILE A 81 14.93 6.13 -13.97
CA ILE A 81 15.60 5.35 -15.02
C ILE A 81 16.74 4.51 -14.42
N GLY A 82 17.52 5.08 -13.49
CA GLY A 82 18.60 4.39 -12.78
C GLY A 82 18.08 3.21 -11.95
N GLY A 83 17.00 3.41 -11.19
CA GLY A 83 16.34 2.35 -10.41
C GLY A 83 15.78 1.23 -11.29
N LEU A 84 15.11 1.57 -12.40
CA LEU A 84 14.65 0.60 -13.39
C LEU A 84 15.82 -0.18 -14.02
N GLY A 85 16.93 0.50 -14.32
CA GLY A 85 18.15 -0.12 -14.83
C GLY A 85 18.76 -1.14 -13.85
N LEU A 86 18.82 -0.82 -12.56
CA LEU A 86 19.27 -1.75 -11.52
C LEU A 86 18.31 -2.93 -11.37
N PHE A 87 17.01 -2.70 -11.45
CA PHE A 87 15.99 -3.76 -11.40
C PHE A 87 16.14 -4.75 -12.56
N LEU A 88 16.29 -4.26 -13.79
CA LEU A 88 16.55 -5.08 -14.97
C LEU A 88 17.91 -5.80 -14.90
N SER A 89 18.93 -5.17 -14.30
CA SER A 89 20.22 -5.80 -14.06
C SER A 89 20.12 -6.97 -13.08
N SER A 90 19.32 -6.84 -12.01
CA SER A 90 19.06 -7.91 -11.05
C SER A 90 18.45 -9.14 -11.75
N LEU A 91 17.47 -8.94 -12.64
CA LEU A 91 16.88 -10.01 -13.44
C LEU A 91 17.88 -10.63 -14.43
N ARG A 92 18.77 -9.82 -15.03
CA ARG A 92 19.82 -10.33 -15.92
C ARG A 92 20.83 -11.19 -15.16
N SER A 93 21.17 -10.85 -13.91
CA SER A 93 22.08 -11.64 -13.08
C SER A 93 21.54 -13.05 -12.82
N PHE A 94 20.23 -13.21 -12.65
CA PHE A 94 19.61 -14.55 -12.53
C PHE A 94 19.72 -15.39 -13.82
N ARG A 95 19.75 -14.75 -15.00
CA ARG A 95 19.86 -15.44 -16.29
C ARG A 95 21.29 -15.77 -16.70
N LYS A 96 22.30 -15.10 -16.12
CA LYS A 96 23.73 -15.32 -16.40
C LYS A 96 24.35 -16.26 -15.35
N GLY A 97 23.62 -17.33 -15.02
CA GLY A 97 24.03 -18.37 -14.08
C GLY A 97 23.65 -19.74 -14.62
N ASN A 98 24.08 -20.05 -15.85
CA ASN A 98 24.23 -21.40 -16.42
C ASN A 98 25.59 -21.44 -17.12
#